data_AF-X1M2Z4-F1
#
_entry.id   AF-X1M2Z4-F1
#
_cell.length_a   1.000
_cell.length_b   1.000
_cell.length_c   1.000
_cell.angle_alpha   90.00
_cell.angle_beta   90.00
_cell.angle_gamma   90.00
#
_symmetry.space_group_name_H-M   'P 1'
#
loop_
_entity.id
_entity.type
_entity.pdbx_description
1 polymer ?
#
loop_
_entity_poly.entity_id
_entity_poly.type
_entity_poly.pdbx_seq_one_letter_code
_entity_poly.pdbx_strand_id
1 'polypeptide(L)'
;ADEIENIVYDYFYKMVIPETPTLYDYLILSLRKKDIIASFNWDPLLLQSYKRSIKIKRLPQLAFLHGNVGTGVCYECKRYGYIDTLCEGCMKPFSPMKLLYPVKHKNYSADSLIKEQWVNLRYKLKHAYIFTIFGYSAPVTDIDARNLMFEEWKSNPSLPIVEMEIIDIKKREEIERTWQGFIYSHHYGVHKSIHHSFLWRYPRRSCDAFAAANLMCNPWKDNTFQDFKTIEELHNWIKPLLKEEDRYEQSKEPFEYMVK
;
A
#
# COMPACT_ATOMS: atom_id res chain seq x y z
N ALA A 1 3.36 7.09 -31.33
CA ALA A 1 3.29 6.43 -30.01
C ALA A 1 3.33 7.49 -28.92
N ASP A 2 4.31 8.38 -28.98
CA ASP A 2 4.56 9.45 -28.01
C ASP A 2 3.38 10.41 -27.76
N GLU A 3 2.56 10.70 -28.76
CA GLU A 3 1.41 11.62 -28.60
C GLU A 3 0.32 11.07 -27.67
N ILE A 4 -0.01 9.78 -27.79
CA ILE A 4 -0.98 9.13 -26.88
C ILE A 4 -0.41 9.07 -25.46
N GLU A 5 0.88 8.79 -25.33
CA GLU A 5 1.53 8.71 -24.02
C GLU A 5 1.51 10.07 -23.31
N ASN A 6 1.80 11.15 -24.03
CA ASN A 6 1.75 12.51 -23.49
C ASN A 6 0.32 12.89 -23.07
N ILE A 7 -0.70 12.57 -23.88
CA ILE A 7 -2.10 12.86 -23.54
C ILE A 7 -2.51 12.11 -22.26
N VAL A 8 -2.16 10.83 -22.15
CA VAL A 8 -2.47 10.03 -20.95
C VAL A 8 -1.75 10.59 -19.74
N TYR A 9 -0.46 10.91 -19.88
CA TYR A 9 0.33 11.49 -18.80
C TYR A 9 -0.26 12.81 -18.32
N ASP A 10 -0.54 13.75 -19.23
CA ASP A 10 -1.10 15.06 -18.92
C ASP A 10 -2.48 14.98 -18.27
N TYR A 11 -3.31 14.02 -18.70
CA TYR A 11 -4.63 13.80 -18.10
C TYR A 11 -4.52 13.40 -16.63
N PHE A 12 -3.70 12.40 -16.31
CA PHE A 12 -3.54 11.93 -14.94
C PHE A 12 -2.76 12.91 -14.07
N TYR A 13 -1.74 13.59 -14.61
CA TYR A 13 -0.91 14.53 -13.87
C TYR A 13 -1.72 15.70 -13.29
N LYS A 14 -2.79 16.12 -13.99
CA LYS A 14 -3.70 17.20 -13.56
C LYS A 14 -4.64 16.79 -12.43
N MET A 15 -4.72 15.52 -12.04
CA MET A 15 -5.59 15.09 -10.95
C MET A 15 -5.04 15.54 -9.60
N VAL A 16 -5.92 16.09 -8.75
CA VAL A 16 -5.54 16.65 -7.44
C VAL A 16 -6.50 16.14 -6.37
N ILE A 17 -5.97 15.73 -5.22
CA ILE A 17 -6.75 15.39 -4.03
C ILE A 17 -7.39 16.64 -3.38
N PRO A 18 -8.56 16.52 -2.73
CA PRO A 18 -9.11 17.63 -1.96
C PRO A 18 -8.29 17.92 -0.70
N GLU A 19 -8.51 19.08 -0.07
CA GLU A 19 -7.87 19.46 1.20
C GLU A 19 -8.36 18.62 2.40
N THR A 20 -9.51 17.97 2.28
CA THR A 20 -10.06 17.07 3.31
C THR A 20 -9.38 15.69 3.27
N PRO A 21 -9.40 14.93 4.38
CA PRO A 21 -8.95 13.55 4.40
C PRO A 21 -9.63 12.68 3.33
N THR A 22 -8.84 11.89 2.62
CA THR A 22 -9.27 10.90 1.64
C THR A 22 -8.94 9.49 2.13
N LEU A 23 -9.51 8.46 1.49
CA LEU A 23 -9.17 7.07 1.81
C LEU A 23 -7.67 6.76 1.71
N TYR A 24 -6.93 7.44 0.82
CA TYR A 24 -5.48 7.27 0.74
C TYR A 24 -4.76 7.76 2.00
N ASP A 25 -5.22 8.84 2.64
CA ASP A 25 -4.62 9.33 3.89
C ASP A 25 -4.82 8.32 5.02
N TYR A 26 -6.03 7.79 5.16
CA TYR A 26 -6.33 6.74 6.13
C TYR A 26 -5.50 5.47 5.84
N LEU A 27 -5.40 5.05 4.58
CA LEU A 27 -4.60 3.90 4.18
C LEU A 27 -3.12 4.08 4.54
N ILE A 28 -2.53 5.22 4.19
CA ILE A 28 -1.12 5.52 4.49
C ILE A 28 -0.88 5.54 6.00
N LEU A 29 -1.78 6.18 6.76
CA LEU A 29 -1.62 6.32 8.20
C LEU A 29 -1.97 5.05 8.98
N SER A 30 -2.73 4.12 8.38
CA SER A 30 -3.00 2.78 8.93
C SER A 30 -1.77 1.87 8.93
N LEU A 31 -0.72 2.22 8.19
CA LEU A 31 0.46 1.37 7.99
C LEU A 31 1.71 1.97 8.61
N ARG A 32 2.68 1.11 8.91
CA ARG A 32 3.97 1.47 9.53
C ARG A 32 5.10 1.42 8.50
N LYS A 33 6.27 1.93 8.87
CA LYS A 33 7.50 1.91 8.06
C LYS A 33 7.90 0.53 7.54
N LYS A 34 7.53 -0.54 8.25
CA LYS A 34 7.80 -1.93 7.85
C LYS A 34 6.92 -2.42 6.69
N ASP A 35 5.81 -1.74 6.43
CA ASP A 35 4.78 -2.16 5.48
C ASP A 35 4.99 -1.54 4.10
N ILE A 36 4.23 -2.01 3.10
CA ILE A 36 4.28 -1.52 1.72
C ILE A 36 2.86 -1.33 1.18
N ILE A 37 2.65 -0.28 0.38
CA ILE A 37 1.49 -0.11 -0.48
C ILE A 37 1.99 -0.24 -1.92
N ALA A 38 1.50 -1.26 -2.63
CA ALA A 38 1.78 -1.43 -4.05
C ALA A 38 0.55 -1.05 -4.87
N SER A 39 0.71 -0.12 -5.82
CA SER A 39 -0.36 0.42 -6.64
C SER A 39 -0.08 0.18 -8.12
N PHE A 40 -1.14 -0.19 -8.84
CA PHE A 40 -1.16 -0.25 -10.30
C PHE A 40 -1.64 1.06 -10.94
N ASN A 41 -2.03 2.05 -10.13
CA ASN A 41 -2.60 3.29 -10.61
C ASN A 41 -1.52 4.27 -11.09
N TRP A 42 -1.74 4.85 -12.27
CA TRP A 42 -0.87 5.89 -12.81
C TRP A 42 -1.10 7.26 -12.17
N ASP A 43 -2.29 7.50 -11.59
CA ASP A 43 -2.67 8.79 -11.01
C ASP A 43 -1.81 9.19 -9.80
N PRO A 44 -1.59 10.49 -9.55
CA PRO A 44 -0.70 10.94 -8.48
C PRO A 44 -1.35 10.95 -7.09
N LEU A 45 -2.60 10.51 -6.92
CA LEU A 45 -3.41 10.82 -5.73
C LEU A 45 -2.87 10.18 -4.45
N LEU A 46 -2.39 8.93 -4.55
CA LEU A 46 -1.71 8.24 -3.44
C LEU A 46 -0.43 8.99 -3.05
N LEU A 47 0.36 9.44 -4.03
CA LEU A 47 1.61 10.15 -3.80
C LEU A 47 1.37 11.55 -3.20
N GLN A 48 0.32 12.25 -3.63
CA GLN A 48 -0.09 13.53 -3.04
C GLN A 48 -0.50 13.37 -1.57
N SER A 49 -1.28 12.33 -1.26
CA SER A 49 -1.70 12.01 0.12
C SER A 49 -0.49 11.66 1.00
N TYR A 50 0.48 10.96 0.43
CA TYR A 50 1.75 10.66 1.09
C TYR A 50 2.56 11.92 1.38
N LYS A 51 2.66 12.84 0.40
CA LYS A 51 3.39 14.11 0.52
C LYS A 51 2.89 14.96 1.69
N ARG A 52 1.57 15.11 1.84
CA ARG A 52 1.00 15.90 2.96
C ARG A 52 1.15 15.21 4.32
N SER A 53 1.39 13.90 4.35
CA SER A 53 1.65 13.14 5.58
C SER A 53 3.14 12.93 5.90
N ILE A 54 4.06 13.43 5.08
CA ILE A 54 5.50 13.14 5.19
C ILE A 54 6.12 13.49 6.56
N LYS A 55 5.55 14.49 7.26
CA LYS A 55 5.98 14.91 8.61
C LYS A 55 5.81 13.82 9.68
N ILE A 56 4.98 12.80 9.42
CA ILE A 56 4.77 11.64 10.29
C ILE A 56 5.99 10.71 10.33
N LYS A 57 6.87 10.74 9.32
CA LYS A 57 8.14 9.97 9.16
C LYS A 57 8.05 8.44 9.13
N ARG A 58 7.17 7.79 9.92
CA ARG A 58 6.98 6.33 9.98
C ARG A 58 5.90 5.81 9.02
N LEU A 59 5.98 6.27 7.77
CA LEU A 59 5.05 5.90 6.70
C LEU A 59 5.49 4.62 5.98
N PRO A 60 4.56 3.84 5.38
CA PRO A 60 4.89 2.66 4.60
C PRO A 60 5.72 3.01 3.35
N GLN A 61 6.36 1.99 2.77
CA GLN A 61 6.95 2.10 1.44
C GLN A 61 5.84 2.19 0.39
N LEU A 62 6.07 2.95 -0.69
CA LEU A 62 5.19 2.97 -1.86
C LEU A 62 5.88 2.28 -3.04
N ALA A 63 5.13 1.46 -3.78
CA ALA A 63 5.57 0.83 -5.02
C ALA A 63 4.56 1.07 -6.14
N PHE A 64 4.99 1.71 -7.23
CA PHE A 64 4.15 1.98 -8.39
C PHE A 64 4.47 0.99 -9.51
N LEU A 65 3.73 -0.12 -9.55
CA LEU A 65 4.05 -1.30 -10.36
C LEU A 65 3.90 -1.09 -11.86
N HIS A 66 3.08 -0.10 -12.26
CA HIS A 66 2.86 0.31 -13.64
C HIS A 66 3.38 1.72 -13.93
N GLY A 67 4.18 2.30 -13.05
CA GLY A 67 4.55 3.72 -13.13
C GLY A 67 3.50 4.64 -12.52
N ASN A 68 3.88 5.91 -12.33
CA ASN A 68 3.05 6.92 -11.71
C ASN A 68 3.45 8.32 -12.20
N VAL A 69 2.48 9.12 -12.63
CA VAL A 69 2.76 10.43 -13.24
C VAL A 69 3.36 11.43 -12.25
N GLY A 70 3.08 11.32 -10.95
CA GLY A 70 3.66 12.19 -9.93
C GLY A 70 5.07 11.79 -9.50
N THR A 71 5.53 10.60 -9.88
CA THR A 71 6.85 10.07 -9.50
C THR A 71 7.90 10.46 -10.52
N GLY A 72 9.00 11.03 -10.03
CA GLY A 72 10.21 11.28 -10.78
C GLY A 72 11.28 10.22 -10.54
N VAL A 73 12.09 9.94 -11.55
CA VAL A 73 13.16 8.95 -11.54
C VAL A 73 14.51 9.57 -11.90
N CYS A 74 15.54 9.21 -11.14
CA CYS A 74 16.93 9.57 -11.42
C CYS A 74 17.71 8.28 -11.65
N TYR A 75 17.97 7.94 -12.91
CA TYR A 75 18.67 6.71 -13.28
C TYR A 75 20.15 6.71 -12.87
N GLU A 76 20.78 7.89 -12.83
CA GLU A 76 22.18 8.03 -12.39
C GLU A 76 22.33 7.65 -10.91
N CYS A 77 21.48 8.19 -10.04
CA CYS A 77 21.52 7.90 -8.60
C CYS A 77 20.69 6.68 -8.19
N LYS A 78 19.89 6.11 -9.11
CA LYS A 78 18.90 5.06 -8.86
C LYS A 78 17.92 5.44 -7.74
N ARG A 79 17.32 6.62 -7.84
CA ARG A 79 16.40 7.17 -6.82
C ARG A 79 15.07 7.57 -7.42
N TYR A 80 14.06 7.59 -6.56
CA TYR A 80 12.73 8.13 -6.83
C TYR A 80 12.54 9.43 -6.05
N GLY A 81 11.71 10.31 -6.56
CA GLY A 81 11.26 11.50 -5.86
C GLY A 81 9.96 12.02 -6.45
N TYR A 82 9.57 13.23 -6.04
CA TYR A 82 8.47 13.93 -6.68
C TYR A 82 8.97 14.52 -8.00
N ILE A 83 8.20 14.38 -9.07
CA ILE A 83 8.63 14.79 -10.41
C ILE A 83 9.09 16.25 -10.48
N ASP A 84 8.43 17.14 -9.74
CA ASP A 84 8.74 18.58 -9.72
C ASP A 84 9.87 18.96 -8.74
N THR A 85 10.78 18.03 -8.43
CA THR A 85 11.88 18.25 -7.48
C THR A 85 13.23 17.84 -8.06
N LEU A 86 14.30 18.16 -7.33
CA LEU A 86 15.66 17.77 -7.69
C LEU A 86 16.04 16.48 -6.96
N CYS A 87 16.82 15.64 -7.62
CA CYS A 87 17.43 14.48 -7.00
C CYS A 87 18.40 14.92 -5.90
N GLU A 88 18.19 14.47 -4.67
CA GLU A 88 19.07 14.78 -3.54
C GLU A 88 20.52 14.27 -3.70
N GLY A 89 20.77 13.34 -4.63
CA GLY A 89 22.09 12.77 -4.88
C GLY A 89 22.94 13.59 -5.86
N CYS A 90 22.36 14.04 -6.97
CA CYS A 90 23.08 14.73 -8.05
C CYS A 90 22.57 16.14 -8.33
N MET A 91 21.54 16.59 -7.62
CA MET A 91 20.88 17.90 -7.77
C MET A 91 20.30 18.18 -9.17
N LYS A 92 20.20 17.16 -10.03
CA LYS A 92 19.54 17.26 -11.34
C LYS A 92 18.02 17.07 -11.19
N PRO A 93 17.20 17.68 -12.05
CA PRO A 93 15.77 17.41 -12.11
C PRO A 93 15.50 15.92 -12.31
N PHE A 94 14.42 15.43 -11.71
CA PHE A 94 13.95 14.08 -11.98
C PHE A 94 13.35 13.97 -13.40
N SER A 95 13.53 12.82 -14.04
CA SER A 95 12.82 12.48 -15.28
C SER A 95 11.46 11.86 -14.95
N PRO A 96 10.45 11.98 -15.82
CA PRO A 96 9.17 11.29 -15.65
C PRO A 96 9.35 9.77 -15.53
N MET A 97 8.66 9.15 -14.58
CA MET A 97 8.62 7.68 -14.49
C MET A 97 7.83 7.12 -15.68
N LYS A 98 8.37 6.07 -16.31
CA LYS A 98 7.70 5.39 -17.43
C LYS A 98 6.40 4.73 -16.98
N LEU A 99 5.33 4.91 -17.77
CA LEU A 99 4.05 4.22 -17.57
C LEU A 99 4.02 2.90 -18.36
N LEU A 100 3.50 1.84 -17.73
CA LEU A 100 3.26 0.55 -18.37
C LEU A 100 1.79 0.38 -18.72
N TYR A 101 1.47 0.49 -20.01
CA TYR A 101 0.11 0.33 -20.55
C TYR A 101 -0.43 -1.10 -20.41
N PRO A 102 -1.76 -1.28 -20.26
CA PRO A 102 -2.40 -2.58 -20.07
C PRO A 102 -2.39 -3.43 -21.35
N VAL A 103 -1.21 -3.92 -21.73
CA VAL A 103 -1.02 -4.94 -22.77
C VAL A 103 -0.89 -6.32 -22.13
N LYS A 104 -1.19 -7.37 -22.91
CA LYS A 104 -1.27 -8.77 -22.42
C LYS A 104 0.05 -9.32 -21.85
N HIS A 105 1.19 -8.87 -22.39
CA HIS A 105 2.52 -9.27 -21.93
C HIS A 105 3.31 -8.03 -21.53
N LYS A 106 3.51 -7.85 -20.22
CA LYS A 106 4.23 -6.68 -19.69
C LYS A 106 5.65 -7.08 -19.31
N ASN A 107 6.62 -6.37 -19.86
CA ASN A 107 8.01 -6.54 -19.45
C ASN A 107 8.34 -5.64 -18.25
N TYR A 108 7.98 -6.09 -17.05
CA TYR A 108 8.32 -5.39 -15.79
C TYR A 108 9.82 -5.28 -15.53
N SER A 109 10.65 -6.02 -16.29
CA SER A 109 12.11 -5.98 -16.19
C SER A 109 12.75 -4.99 -17.16
N ALA A 110 11.98 -4.36 -18.06
CA ALA A 110 12.51 -3.44 -19.06
C ALA A 110 13.01 -2.12 -18.45
N ASP A 111 12.39 -1.68 -17.36
CA ASP A 111 12.82 -0.52 -16.59
C ASP A 111 13.41 -1.00 -15.26
N SER A 112 14.66 -0.61 -14.99
CA SER A 112 15.43 -1.09 -13.82
C SER A 112 14.81 -0.66 -12.49
N LEU A 113 14.12 0.48 -12.48
CA LEU A 113 13.47 1.04 -11.30
C LEU A 113 12.11 0.38 -11.08
N ILE A 114 11.30 0.20 -12.12
CA ILE A 114 10.07 -0.61 -12.01
C ILE A 114 10.39 -2.03 -11.52
N LYS A 115 11.47 -2.63 -12.03
CA LYS A 115 11.94 -3.94 -11.58
C LYS A 115 12.25 -3.95 -10.08
N GLU A 116 12.90 -2.92 -9.54
CA GLU A 116 13.19 -2.80 -8.12
C GLU A 116 11.92 -2.73 -7.26
N GLN A 117 10.90 -2.00 -7.71
CA GLN A 117 9.60 -1.93 -7.03
C GLN A 117 8.96 -3.33 -6.91
N TRP A 118 9.03 -4.12 -7.97
CA TRP A 118 8.58 -5.52 -7.94
C TRP A 118 9.41 -6.38 -6.99
N VAL A 119 10.74 -6.23 -6.97
CA VAL A 119 11.61 -6.97 -6.01
C VAL A 119 11.20 -6.65 -4.57
N ASN A 120 10.97 -5.38 -4.25
CA ASN A 120 10.52 -4.97 -2.92
C ASN A 120 9.17 -5.57 -2.56
N LEU A 121 8.19 -5.53 -3.48
CA LEU A 121 6.89 -6.15 -3.26
C LEU A 121 7.00 -7.66 -3.04
N ARG A 122 7.77 -8.37 -3.86
CA ARG A 122 7.99 -9.83 -3.74
C ARG A 122 8.52 -10.19 -2.36
N TYR A 123 9.56 -9.48 -1.92
CA TYR A 123 10.12 -9.66 -0.58
C TYR A 123 9.05 -9.45 0.50
N LYS A 124 8.25 -8.38 0.41
CA LYS A 124 7.20 -8.10 1.38
C LYS A 124 6.09 -9.15 1.38
N LEU A 125 5.63 -9.63 0.21
CA LEU A 125 4.61 -10.67 0.12
C LEU A 125 5.04 -11.98 0.76
N LYS A 126 6.30 -12.39 0.55
CA LYS A 126 6.88 -13.60 1.15
C LYS A 126 6.93 -13.55 2.68
N HIS A 127 6.90 -12.36 3.28
CA HIS A 127 7.01 -12.16 4.73
C HIS A 127 5.78 -11.47 5.35
N ALA A 128 4.72 -11.24 4.56
CA ALA A 128 3.55 -10.52 5.02
C ALA A 128 2.74 -11.36 5.99
N TYR A 129 2.25 -10.74 7.07
CA TYR A 129 1.35 -11.37 8.04
C TYR A 129 -0.12 -11.14 7.69
N ILE A 130 -0.43 -9.97 7.12
CA ILE A 130 -1.72 -9.65 6.54
C ILE A 130 -1.46 -9.13 5.13
N PHE A 131 -2.19 -9.64 4.14
CA PHE A 131 -2.16 -9.19 2.75
C PHE A 131 -3.53 -8.66 2.33
N THR A 132 -3.62 -7.35 2.08
CA THR A 132 -4.88 -6.70 1.68
C THR A 132 -4.89 -6.36 0.19
N ILE A 133 -5.95 -6.76 -0.51
CA ILE A 133 -6.25 -6.38 -1.89
C ILE A 133 -7.39 -5.37 -1.88
N PHE A 134 -7.18 -4.20 -2.46
CA PHE A 134 -8.16 -3.12 -2.49
C PHE A 134 -8.57 -2.80 -3.91
N GLY A 135 -9.83 -3.05 -4.27
CA GLY A 135 -10.45 -2.59 -5.52
C GLY A 135 -9.76 -3.05 -6.81
N TYR A 136 -8.89 -4.06 -6.74
CA TYR A 136 -8.15 -4.58 -7.89
C TYR A 136 -8.82 -5.86 -8.36
N SER A 137 -9.24 -5.88 -9.62
CA SER A 137 -9.99 -7.01 -10.19
C SER A 137 -9.12 -8.12 -10.79
N ALA A 138 -7.79 -7.98 -10.74
CA ALA A 138 -6.83 -8.87 -11.41
C ALA A 138 -7.23 -9.22 -12.85
N PRO A 139 -7.30 -8.22 -13.76
CA PRO A 139 -7.78 -8.44 -15.12
C PRO A 139 -6.92 -9.46 -15.87
N VAL A 140 -7.50 -10.11 -16.88
CA VAL A 140 -6.83 -11.14 -17.70
C VAL A 140 -5.60 -10.59 -18.44
N THR A 141 -5.51 -9.27 -18.61
CA THR A 141 -4.34 -8.59 -19.19
C THR A 141 -3.16 -8.45 -18.22
N ASP A 142 -3.33 -8.77 -16.94
CA ASP A 142 -2.32 -8.67 -15.87
C ASP A 142 -1.95 -10.06 -15.31
N ILE A 143 -1.98 -11.10 -16.15
CA ILE A 143 -1.59 -12.46 -15.78
C ILE A 143 -0.17 -12.49 -15.19
N ASP A 144 0.78 -11.79 -15.79
CA ASP A 144 2.18 -11.77 -15.33
C ASP A 144 2.30 -11.20 -13.90
N ALA A 145 1.60 -10.11 -13.61
CA ALA A 145 1.57 -9.51 -12.28
C ALA A 145 0.93 -10.46 -11.26
N ARG A 146 -0.21 -11.05 -11.63
CA ARG A 146 -0.94 -11.99 -10.78
C ARG A 146 -0.10 -13.21 -10.45
N ASN A 147 0.54 -13.83 -11.44
CA ASN A 147 1.38 -15.01 -11.24
C ASN A 147 2.55 -14.70 -10.33
N LEU A 148 3.24 -13.57 -10.55
CA LEU A 148 4.36 -13.15 -9.73
C LEU A 148 3.95 -12.93 -8.26
N MET A 149 2.85 -12.21 -8.02
CA MET A 149 2.34 -12.03 -6.65
C MET A 149 1.91 -13.35 -6.01
N PHE A 150 1.27 -14.22 -6.79
CA PHE A 150 0.78 -15.52 -6.35
C PHE A 150 1.91 -16.45 -5.91
N GLU A 151 2.97 -16.56 -6.72
CA GLU A 151 4.13 -17.42 -6.43
C GLU A 151 4.81 -17.00 -5.12
N GLU A 152 5.04 -15.69 -4.94
CA GLU A 152 5.67 -15.20 -3.72
C GLU A 152 4.80 -15.36 -2.49
N TRP A 153 3.51 -15.01 -2.60
CA TRP A 153 2.56 -15.19 -1.51
C TRP A 153 2.47 -16.66 -1.09
N LYS A 154 2.42 -17.59 -2.06
CA LYS A 154 2.41 -19.03 -1.76
C LYS A 154 3.71 -19.56 -1.16
N SER A 155 4.82 -18.86 -1.37
CA SER A 155 6.10 -19.22 -0.78
C SER A 155 6.28 -18.72 0.66
N ASN A 156 5.31 -17.97 1.19
CA ASN A 156 5.36 -17.45 2.55
C ASN A 156 5.33 -18.61 3.57
N PRO A 157 6.37 -18.77 4.41
CA PRO A 157 6.43 -19.88 5.37
C PRO A 157 5.35 -19.78 6.47
N SER A 158 4.73 -18.60 6.64
CA SER A 158 3.71 -18.35 7.66
C SER A 158 2.28 -18.52 7.13
N LEU A 159 2.07 -19.03 5.91
CA LEU A 159 0.74 -19.23 5.31
C LEU A 159 -0.34 -19.81 6.26
N PRO A 160 -0.03 -20.77 7.17
CA PRO A 160 -1.04 -21.30 8.08
C PRO A 160 -1.56 -20.33 9.16
N ILE A 161 -0.92 -19.17 9.33
CA ILE A 161 -1.23 -18.21 10.39
C ILE A 161 -1.41 -16.76 9.89
N VAL A 162 -1.30 -16.54 8.58
CA VAL A 162 -1.48 -15.21 7.95
C VAL A 162 -2.95 -14.98 7.63
N GLU A 163 -3.29 -13.77 7.19
CA GLU A 163 -4.64 -13.41 6.72
C GLU A 163 -4.59 -12.70 5.38
N MET A 164 -5.55 -13.01 4.50
CA MET A 164 -5.77 -12.26 3.27
C MET A 164 -7.08 -11.45 3.35
N GLU A 165 -7.04 -10.13 3.23
CA GLU A 165 -8.26 -9.31 3.17
C GLU A 165 -8.51 -8.83 1.74
N ILE A 166 -9.75 -8.90 1.27
CA ILE A 166 -10.16 -8.37 -0.03
C ILE A 166 -11.26 -7.34 0.18
N ILE A 167 -11.00 -6.10 -0.22
CA ILE A 167 -11.92 -4.99 -0.15
C ILE A 167 -12.41 -4.69 -1.57
N ASP A 168 -13.64 -5.09 -1.88
CA ASP A 168 -14.22 -4.93 -3.21
C ASP A 168 -15.76 -4.85 -3.13
N ILE A 169 -16.35 -4.03 -3.99
CA ILE A 169 -17.81 -3.83 -4.08
C ILE A 169 -18.52 -4.98 -4.81
N LYS A 170 -17.77 -5.82 -5.52
CA LYS A 170 -18.26 -7.01 -6.21
C LYS A 170 -18.86 -8.03 -5.25
N LYS A 171 -19.57 -8.99 -5.82
CA LYS A 171 -20.15 -10.10 -5.06
C LYS A 171 -19.05 -11.05 -4.58
N ARG A 172 -19.25 -11.61 -3.38
CA ARG A 172 -18.27 -12.49 -2.72
C ARG A 172 -17.90 -13.69 -3.59
N GLU A 173 -18.85 -14.30 -4.27
CA GLU A 173 -18.63 -15.47 -5.13
C GLU A 173 -17.72 -15.15 -6.33
N GLU A 174 -17.84 -13.93 -6.89
CA GLU A 174 -16.95 -13.48 -7.98
C GLU A 174 -15.53 -13.24 -7.48
N ILE A 175 -15.41 -12.64 -6.29
CA ILE A 175 -14.13 -12.36 -5.63
C ILE A 175 -13.42 -13.67 -5.31
N GLU A 176 -14.10 -14.61 -4.67
CA GLU A 176 -13.55 -15.93 -4.34
C GLU A 176 -13.08 -16.68 -5.58
N ARG A 177 -13.87 -16.68 -6.67
CA ARG A 177 -13.44 -17.29 -7.94
C ARG A 177 -12.18 -16.63 -8.51
N THR A 178 -12.07 -15.31 -8.41
CA THR A 178 -10.93 -14.54 -8.92
C THR A 178 -9.67 -14.81 -8.09
N TRP A 179 -9.82 -14.87 -6.77
CA TRP A 179 -8.72 -14.92 -5.82
C TRP A 179 -8.47 -16.31 -5.21
N GLN A 180 -9.23 -17.34 -5.62
CA GLN A 180 -9.16 -18.71 -5.09
C GLN A 180 -7.73 -19.24 -4.97
N GLY A 181 -6.88 -18.90 -5.94
CA GLY A 181 -5.48 -19.31 -5.92
C GLY A 181 -4.69 -18.76 -4.73
N PHE A 182 -4.96 -17.53 -4.32
CA PHE A 182 -4.25 -16.85 -3.23
C PHE A 182 -4.76 -17.25 -1.85
N ILE A 183 -6.02 -17.68 -1.76
CA ILE A 183 -6.67 -18.03 -0.51
C ILE A 183 -6.03 -19.31 0.05
N TYR A 184 -5.51 -19.21 1.28
CA TYR A 184 -5.03 -20.36 2.03
C TYR A 184 -6.14 -20.86 2.96
N SER A 185 -6.75 -21.99 2.62
CA SER A 185 -7.80 -22.62 3.44
C SER A 185 -8.94 -21.64 3.78
N HIS A 186 -9.07 -21.24 5.04
CA HIS A 186 -10.11 -20.33 5.55
C HIS A 186 -9.56 -18.95 5.94
N HIS A 187 -8.28 -18.67 5.67
CA HIS A 187 -7.57 -17.46 6.09
C HIS A 187 -7.80 -16.31 5.11
N TYR A 188 -9.06 -15.86 5.02
CA TYR A 188 -9.40 -14.68 4.25
C TYR A 188 -10.69 -13.99 4.70
N GLY A 189 -10.72 -12.66 4.53
CA GLY A 189 -11.86 -11.79 4.73
C GLY A 189 -12.28 -11.10 3.44
N VAL A 190 -13.57 -11.00 3.18
CA VAL A 190 -14.12 -10.21 2.05
C VAL A 190 -15.01 -9.11 2.60
N HIS A 191 -14.69 -7.87 2.27
CA HIS A 191 -15.38 -6.67 2.77
C HIS A 191 -15.79 -5.75 1.62
N LYS A 192 -16.98 -5.15 1.71
CA LYS A 192 -17.44 -4.14 0.74
C LYS A 192 -16.83 -2.76 0.96
N SER A 193 -16.25 -2.54 2.13
CA SER A 193 -15.75 -1.24 2.58
C SER A 193 -14.54 -1.44 3.47
N ILE A 194 -13.55 -0.56 3.31
CA ILE A 194 -12.34 -0.56 4.14
C ILE A 194 -12.65 -0.36 5.63
N HIS A 195 -13.78 0.26 5.96
CA HIS A 195 -14.20 0.50 7.34
C HIS A 195 -14.32 -0.78 8.18
N HIS A 196 -14.47 -1.94 7.53
CA HIS A 196 -14.56 -3.24 8.18
C HIS A 196 -13.23 -4.00 8.26
N SER A 197 -12.16 -3.50 7.63
CA SER A 197 -10.87 -4.20 7.57
C SER A 197 -10.04 -3.99 8.83
N PHE A 198 -9.00 -4.82 9.00
CA PHE A 198 -8.01 -4.63 10.06
C PHE A 198 -7.27 -3.28 9.95
N LEU A 199 -7.07 -2.77 8.74
CA LEU A 199 -6.44 -1.46 8.52
C LEU A 199 -7.26 -0.32 9.13
N TRP A 200 -8.59 -0.43 9.14
CA TRP A 200 -9.46 0.59 9.71
C TRP A 200 -9.73 0.39 11.20
N ARG A 201 -9.89 -0.87 11.63
CA ARG A 201 -10.21 -1.22 13.03
C ARG A 201 -9.02 -1.11 13.97
N TYR A 202 -7.81 -1.34 13.44
CA TYR A 202 -6.56 -1.34 14.20
C TYR A 202 -5.47 -0.62 13.39
N PRO A 203 -5.64 0.66 13.08
CA PRO A 203 -4.65 1.41 12.32
C PRO A 203 -3.30 1.35 13.05
N ARG A 204 -2.25 1.01 12.30
CA ARG A 204 -0.87 0.78 12.75
C ARG A 204 -0.68 -0.43 13.67
N ARG A 205 -1.73 -1.19 13.97
CA ARG A 205 -1.76 -2.34 14.89
C ARG A 205 -2.45 -3.58 14.32
N SER A 206 -2.75 -3.60 13.02
CA SER A 206 -3.47 -4.68 12.35
C SER A 206 -2.86 -6.06 12.62
N CYS A 207 -1.55 -6.21 12.38
CA CYS A 207 -0.81 -7.44 12.66
C CYS A 207 -0.84 -7.79 14.16
N ASP A 208 -0.65 -6.81 15.04
CA ASP A 208 -0.53 -7.03 16.48
C ASP A 208 -1.87 -7.49 17.06
N ALA A 209 -2.97 -6.85 16.66
CA ALA A 209 -4.32 -7.23 17.03
C ALA A 209 -4.73 -8.60 16.47
N PHE A 210 -4.38 -8.90 15.21
CA PHE A 210 -4.65 -10.19 14.60
C PHE A 210 -3.88 -11.33 15.29
N ALA A 211 -2.60 -11.11 15.60
CA ALA A 211 -1.77 -12.07 16.34
C ALA A 211 -2.29 -12.27 17.77
N ALA A 212 -2.67 -11.21 18.47
CA ALA A 212 -3.22 -11.31 19.81
C ALA A 212 -4.53 -12.13 19.83
N ALA A 213 -5.42 -11.91 18.85
CA ALA A 213 -6.66 -12.66 18.72
C ALA A 213 -6.42 -14.15 18.41
N ASN A 214 -5.57 -14.46 17.43
CA ASN A 214 -5.44 -15.82 16.88
C ASN A 214 -4.37 -16.68 17.56
N LEU A 215 -3.26 -16.08 17.99
CA LEU A 215 -2.14 -16.82 18.59
C LEU A 215 -2.17 -16.80 20.12
N MET A 216 -2.75 -15.75 20.71
CA MET A 216 -2.76 -15.54 22.16
C MET A 216 -4.15 -15.66 22.79
N CYS A 217 -5.20 -15.90 21.99
CA CYS A 217 -6.60 -15.92 22.43
C CYS A 217 -7.01 -14.68 23.24
N ASN A 218 -6.43 -13.52 22.91
CA ASN A 218 -6.64 -12.25 23.61
C ASN A 218 -7.01 -11.15 22.60
N PRO A 219 -8.23 -11.16 22.05
CA PRO A 219 -8.64 -10.16 21.08
C PRO A 219 -8.66 -8.77 21.70
N TRP A 220 -8.05 -7.81 21.00
CA TRP A 220 -8.09 -6.41 21.37
C TRP A 220 -9.49 -5.85 21.06
N LYS A 221 -9.98 -4.85 21.80
CA LYS A 221 -11.14 -4.07 21.32
C LYS A 221 -10.67 -3.08 20.27
N ASP A 222 -11.57 -2.79 19.35
CA ASP A 222 -11.37 -1.89 18.22
C ASP A 222 -10.87 -0.48 18.65
N ASN A 223 -9.93 0.06 17.87
CA ASN A 223 -9.52 1.47 17.94
C ASN A 223 -9.67 2.06 16.53
N THR A 224 -10.92 2.20 16.10
CA THR A 224 -11.26 2.53 14.72
C THR A 224 -10.90 3.96 14.37
N PHE A 225 -10.48 4.16 13.12
CA PHE A 225 -10.48 5.50 12.56
C PHE A 225 -11.88 6.11 12.65
N GLN A 226 -11.89 7.42 12.91
CA GLN A 226 -13.09 8.25 12.89
C GLN A 226 -13.11 9.08 11.60
N ASP A 227 -14.28 9.63 11.28
CA ASP A 227 -14.41 10.54 10.14
C ASP A 227 -13.90 11.94 10.51
N PHE A 228 -12.62 12.20 10.22
CA PHE A 228 -11.99 13.50 10.46
C PHE A 228 -12.31 14.49 9.34
N LYS A 229 -12.50 15.75 9.71
CA LYS A 229 -12.80 16.83 8.75
C LYS A 229 -11.53 17.42 8.16
N THR A 230 -10.43 17.38 8.90
CA THR A 230 -9.15 17.97 8.49
C THR A 230 -8.00 16.96 8.59
N ILE A 231 -6.95 17.17 7.78
CA ILE A 231 -5.72 16.37 7.86
C ILE A 231 -5.03 16.53 9.21
N GLU A 232 -5.10 17.72 9.81
CA GLU A 232 -4.53 17.98 11.12
C GLU A 232 -5.20 17.16 12.22
N GLU A 233 -6.54 17.05 12.21
CA GLU A 233 -7.29 16.18 13.13
C GLU A 233 -6.84 14.72 13.01
N LEU A 234 -6.75 14.21 11.77
CA LEU A 234 -6.30 12.86 11.49
C LEU A 234 -4.85 12.63 11.96
N HIS A 235 -3.93 13.57 11.70
CA HIS A 235 -2.55 13.50 12.18
C HIS A 235 -2.49 13.55 13.72
N ASN A 236 -3.28 14.41 14.36
CA ASN A 236 -3.36 14.51 15.82
C ASN A 236 -3.86 13.21 16.46
N TRP A 237 -4.83 12.55 15.83
CA TRP A 237 -5.34 11.27 16.29
C TRP A 237 -4.29 10.14 16.19
N ILE A 238 -3.44 10.16 15.17
CA ILE A 238 -2.36 9.18 14.99
C ILE A 238 -1.17 9.39 15.96
N LYS A 239 -0.92 10.62 16.43
CA LYS A 239 0.26 10.96 17.27
C LYS A 239 0.49 10.03 18.47
N PRO A 240 -0.52 9.66 19.29
CA PRO A 240 -0.33 8.73 20.41
C PRO A 240 0.20 7.37 19.96
N LEU A 241 -0.29 6.83 18.84
CA LEU A 241 0.14 5.54 18.28
C LEU A 241 1.61 5.58 17.82
N LEU A 242 2.06 6.73 17.29
CA LEU A 242 3.46 6.94 16.94
C LEU A 242 4.37 7.00 18.17
N LYS A 243 3.92 7.66 19.25
CA LYS A 243 4.67 7.72 20.51
C LYS A 243 4.83 6.33 21.13
N GLU A 244 3.81 5.48 21.04
CA GLU A 244 3.93 4.07 21.44
C GLU A 244 4.93 3.30 20.59
N GLU A 245 4.97 3.54 19.28
CA GLU A 245 5.99 2.95 18.40
C GLU A 245 7.41 3.43 18.78
N ASP A 246 7.57 4.68 19.20
CA ASP A 246 8.85 5.20 19.70
C ASP A 246 9.27 4.46 20.98
N ARG A 247 8.32 4.29 21.92
CA ARG A 247 8.58 3.54 23.17
C ARG A 247 8.95 2.10 22.87
N TYR A 248 8.21 1.42 22.00
CA TYR A 248 8.49 0.04 21.60
C TYR A 248 9.87 -0.11 20.95
N GLU A 249 10.27 0.82 20.07
CA GLU A 249 11.59 0.77 19.46
C GLU A 249 12.73 0.88 20.49
N GLN A 250 12.54 1.69 21.53
CA GLN A 250 13.52 1.94 22.60
C GLN A 250 13.58 0.85 23.67
N SER A 251 12.43 0.36 24.13
CA SER A 251 12.31 -0.50 25.33
C SER A 251 11.89 -1.94 25.02
N LYS A 252 11.34 -2.20 23.83
CA LYS A 252 10.63 -3.45 23.47
C LYS A 252 9.42 -3.76 24.35
N GLU A 253 8.94 -2.78 25.13
CA GLU A 253 7.67 -2.90 25.84
C GLU A 253 6.54 -3.08 24.84
N PRO A 254 5.70 -4.13 24.98
CA PRO A 254 4.55 -4.34 24.11
C PRO A 254 3.66 -3.10 24.05
N PHE A 255 2.97 -2.91 22.93
CA PHE A 255 2.01 -1.81 22.83
C PHE A 255 0.99 -1.90 23.96
N GLU A 256 0.96 -0.86 24.79
CA GLU A 256 -0.08 -0.71 25.80
C GLU A 256 -1.41 -0.57 25.07
N TYR A 257 -2.36 -1.40 25.46
CA TYR A 257 -3.71 -1.37 24.90
C TYR A 257 -4.41 -0.07 25.35
N MET A 258 -4.13 1.02 24.63
CA MET A 258 -4.67 2.35 24.93
C MET A 258 -6.02 2.50 24.25
N VAL A 259 -7.07 2.01 24.91
CA VAL A 259 -8.42 2.54 24.69
C VAL A 259 -8.40 3.97 25.22
N LYS A 260 -8.57 4.94 24.33
CA LYS A 260 -9.09 6.25 24.71
C LYS A 260 -10.54 6.32 24.30
#